data_AF-A0A7Y2JRQ3-F1
#
_entry.id   AF-A0A7Y2JRQ3-F1
#
_cell.length_a   1.000
_cell.length_b   1.000
_cell.length_c   1.000
_cell.angle_alpha   90.00
_cell.angle_beta   90.00
_cell.angle_gamma   90.00
#
_symmetry.space_group_name_H-M   'P 1'
#
loop_
_entity.id
_entity.type
_entity.pdbx_description
1 polymer ?
#
loop_
_entity_poly.entity_id
_entity_poly.type
_entity_poly.pdbx_seq_one_letter_code
_entity_poly.pdbx_strand_id
1 'polypeptide(L)'
;MLAGLAVAVTSLFIPLTFGQRLMITTFGSMAVWIPVMLLTRPEPADVLDRFYARVRPGGAWGPVRERTGLTPIDDLRRDAGRWLLWVTVVLGGTVGIGWLLLV
;
A
#
# COMPACT_ATOMS: atom_id res chain seq x y z
N MET A 1 -5.66 0.90 11.23
CA MET A 1 -5.51 2.31 11.68
C MET A 1 -5.38 2.46 13.20
N LEU A 2 -6.19 1.81 14.03
CA LEU A 2 -6.13 1.95 15.50
C LEU A 2 -4.78 1.62 16.12
N ALA A 3 -4.11 0.54 15.66
CA ALA A 3 -2.77 0.18 16.15
C ALA A 3 -1.72 1.26 15.83
N GLY A 4 -1.71 1.78 14.59
CA GLY A 4 -0.80 2.87 14.22
C GLY A 4 -1.10 4.18 14.96
N LEU A 5 -2.37 4.50 15.17
CA LEU A 5 -2.79 5.64 15.99
C LEU A 5 -2.33 5.48 17.44
N ALA A 6 -2.52 4.30 18.03
CA ALA A 6 -2.08 4.02 19.40
C ALA A 6 -0.55 4.15 19.54
N VAL A 7 0.23 3.60 18.60
CA VAL A 7 1.69 3.73 18.58
C VAL A 7 2.13 5.19 18.39
N ALA A 8 1.42 5.96 17.55
CA ALA A 8 1.69 7.38 17.38
C ALA A 8 1.41 8.17 18.66
N VAL A 9 0.27 7.92 19.32
CA VAL A 9 -0.12 8.58 20.57
C VAL A 9 0.83 8.25 21.71
N THR A 10 1.21 6.98 21.90
CA THR A 10 2.18 6.60 22.94
C THR A 10 3.56 7.22 22.70
N SER A 11 3.97 7.39 21.45
CA SER A 11 5.23 8.06 21.10
C SER A 11 5.28 9.55 21.51
N LEU A 12 4.12 10.20 21.72
CA LEU A 12 4.06 11.61 22.15
C LEU A 12 4.57 11.80 23.59
N PHE A 13 4.34 10.82 24.46
CA PHE A 13 4.65 10.88 25.88
C PHE A 13 6.07 10.40 26.22
N ILE A 14 6.84 9.98 25.21
CA ILE A 14 8.22 9.50 25.35
C ILE A 14 9.17 10.49 24.66
N PRO A 15 10.27 10.91 25.29
CA PRO A 15 11.27 11.78 24.66
C PRO A 15 12.03 10.98 23.59
N LEU A 16 11.51 11.01 22.37
CA LEU A 16 12.07 10.37 21.19
C LEU A 16 12.43 11.44 20.16
N THR A 17 13.56 11.28 19.48
CA THR A 17 13.88 12.09 18.30
C THR A 17 12.85 11.88 17.20
N PHE A 18 12.73 12.84 16.27
CA PHE A 18 11.80 12.74 15.15
C PHE A 18 11.97 11.45 14.34
N GLY A 19 13.22 11.08 14.02
CA GLY A 19 13.52 9.85 13.29
C GLY A 19 13.06 8.60 14.03
N GLN A 20 13.30 8.53 15.35
CA GLN A 20 12.84 7.40 16.16
C GLN A 20 11.31 7.29 16.21
N ARG A 21 10.60 8.42 16.32
CA ARG A 21 9.12 8.44 16.27
C ARG A 21 8.59 7.91 14.95
N LEU A 22 9.17 8.34 13.82
CA LEU A 22 8.78 7.88 12.49
C LEU A 22 9.02 6.38 12.32
N MET A 23 10.17 5.88 12.75
CA MET A 23 10.50 4.46 12.67
C MET A 23 9.55 3.61 13.53
N ILE A 24 9.35 3.98 14.80
CA ILE A 24 8.52 3.20 15.72
C ILE A 24 7.06 3.15 15.25
N THR A 25 6.52 4.27 14.78
CA THR A 25 5.13 4.31 14.27
C THR A 25 4.96 3.48 13.01
N THR A 26 5.89 3.59 12.06
CA THR A 26 5.85 2.86 10.79
C THR A 26 6.02 1.36 11.02
N PHE A 27 7.13 0.96 11.63
CA PHE A 27 7.45 -0.46 11.82
C PHE A 27 6.60 -1.10 12.91
N GLY A 28 6.27 -0.39 13.98
CA GLY A 28 5.41 -0.89 15.04
C GLY A 28 3.99 -1.16 14.55
N SER A 29 3.41 -0.26 13.74
CA SER A 29 2.09 -0.50 13.17
C SER A 29 2.08 -1.67 12.17
N MET A 30 3.12 -1.81 11.36
CA MET A 30 3.29 -2.94 10.43
C MET A 30 3.46 -4.27 11.18
N ALA A 31 4.24 -4.28 12.26
CA ALA A 31 4.48 -5.45 13.09
C ALA A 31 3.21 -5.97 13.78
N VAL A 32 2.24 -5.09 14.09
CA VAL A 32 0.92 -5.50 14.61
C VAL A 32 -0.02 -5.89 13.47
N TRP A 33 -0.02 -5.13 12.37
CA TRP A 33 -0.97 -5.34 11.28
C TRP A 33 -0.72 -6.63 10.49
N ILE A 34 0.54 -6.99 10.19
CA ILE A 34 0.85 -8.21 9.42
C ILE A 34 0.33 -9.46 10.13
N PRO A 35 0.65 -9.71 11.42
CA PRO A 35 0.11 -10.88 12.12
C PRO A 35 -1.41 -10.88 12.16
N VAL A 36 -2.05 -9.74 12.45
CA VAL A 36 -3.51 -9.64 12.46
C VAL A 36 -4.10 -9.99 11.10
N MET A 37 -3.51 -9.51 10.01
CA MET A 37 -3.95 -9.85 8.65
C MET A 37 -3.85 -11.35 8.39
N LEU A 38 -2.71 -11.97 8.74
CA LEU A 38 -2.48 -13.40 8.50
C LEU A 38 -3.34 -14.31 9.39
N LEU A 39 -3.68 -13.86 10.60
CA LEU A 39 -4.52 -14.60 11.54
C LEU A 39 -6.02 -14.44 11.25
N THR A 40 -6.42 -13.39 10.54
CA THR A 40 -7.82 -13.17 10.16
C THR A 40 -8.20 -14.16 9.08
N ARG A 41 -9.39 -14.76 9.19
CA ARG A 41 -9.87 -15.72 8.20
C ARG A 41 -9.91 -15.07 6.81
N PRO A 42 -9.36 -15.72 5.78
CA PRO A 42 -9.49 -15.24 4.42
C PRO A 42 -10.95 -15.29 3.95
N GLU A 43 -11.28 -14.40 3.02
CA GLU A 43 -12.59 -14.35 2.37
C GLU A 43 -12.90 -15.68 1.63
N PRO A 44 -14.16 -16.15 1.60
CA PRO A 44 -14.55 -17.35 0.87
C PRO A 44 -14.16 -17.33 -0.61
N ALA A 45 -13.78 -18.49 -1.14
CA ALA A 45 -13.29 -18.62 -2.51
C ALA A 45 -14.35 -18.19 -3.55
N ASP A 46 -15.63 -18.44 -3.31
CA ASP A 46 -16.73 -18.06 -4.21
C ASP A 46 -16.91 -16.54 -4.32
N VAL A 47 -16.68 -15.81 -3.22
CA VAL A 47 -16.69 -14.34 -3.21
C VAL A 47 -15.53 -13.80 -4.04
N LEU A 48 -14.32 -14.36 -3.86
CA LEU A 48 -13.14 -13.97 -4.62
C LEU A 48 -13.29 -14.27 -6.11
N ASP A 49 -13.86 -15.41 -6.47
CA ASP A 49 -14.07 -15.80 -7.86
C ASP A 49 -15.11 -14.87 -8.54
N ARG A 50 -16.21 -14.53 -7.86
CA ARG A 50 -17.19 -13.54 -8.34
C ARG A 50 -16.59 -12.15 -8.50
N PHE A 51 -15.76 -11.72 -7.55
CA PHE A 51 -15.05 -10.45 -7.63
C PHE A 51 -14.09 -10.43 -8.83
N TYR A 52 -13.30 -11.49 -8.99
CA TYR A 52 -12.34 -11.62 -10.08
C TYR A 52 -13.02 -11.63 -11.44
N ALA A 53 -14.15 -12.33 -11.59
CA ALA A 53 -14.90 -12.36 -12.84
C ALA A 53 -15.35 -10.97 -13.32
N ARG A 54 -15.63 -10.06 -12.38
CA ARG A 54 -16.11 -8.70 -12.64
C ARG A 54 -14.98 -7.71 -12.92
N VAL A 55 -13.94 -7.70 -12.08
CA VAL A 55 -12.88 -6.68 -12.13
C VAL A 55 -11.67 -7.14 -12.96
N ARG A 56 -11.37 -8.44 -12.94
CA ARG A 56 -10.20 -9.08 -13.60
C ARG A 56 -8.88 -8.32 -13.38
N PRO A 57 -8.54 -8.02 -12.11
CA PRO A 57 -7.33 -7.27 -11.80
C PRO A 57 -6.07 -8.03 -12.19
N GLY A 58 -5.03 -7.28 -12.55
CA GLY A 58 -3.67 -7.79 -12.69
C GLY A 58 -3.02 -8.13 -11.34
N GLY A 59 -1.84 -8.77 -11.38
CA GLY A 59 -1.03 -9.04 -10.19
C GLY A 59 -1.13 -10.46 -9.63
N ALA A 60 -1.03 -10.58 -8.30
CA ALA A 60 -0.84 -11.84 -7.58
C ALA A 60 -2.14 -12.66 -7.38
N TRP A 61 -2.93 -12.85 -8.44
CA TRP A 61 -4.21 -13.58 -8.41
C TRP A 61 -4.10 -15.03 -8.90
N GLY A 62 -2.91 -15.64 -8.88
CA GLY A 62 -2.63 -16.96 -9.48
C GLY A 62 -3.69 -18.04 -9.18
N PRO A 63 -3.96 -18.38 -7.91
CA PRO A 63 -4.94 -19.42 -7.58
C PRO A 63 -6.37 -19.12 -8.01
N VAL A 64 -6.78 -17.85 -7.97
CA VAL A 64 -8.14 -17.41 -8.39
C VAL A 64 -8.26 -17.43 -9.92
N ARG A 65 -7.18 -17.06 -10.61
CA ARG A 65 -7.08 -17.13 -12.08
C ARG A 65 -7.16 -18.56 -12.59
N GLU A 66 -6.46 -19.47 -11.94
CA GLU A 66 -6.49 -20.90 -12.28
C GLU A 66 -7.89 -21.48 -12.09
N ARG A 67 -8.60 -21.13 -11.01
CA ARG A 67 -9.98 -21.59 -10.77
C ARG A 67 -11.00 -21.01 -11.74
N THR A 68 -10.88 -19.72 -12.08
CA THR A 68 -11.87 -19.02 -12.92
C THR A 68 -11.60 -19.17 -14.42
N GLY A 69 -10.36 -19.51 -14.82
CA GLY A 69 -9.96 -19.58 -16.23
C GLY A 69 -9.94 -18.23 -16.95
N LEU A 70 -10.07 -17.12 -16.23
CA LEU A 70 -10.16 -15.78 -16.80
C LEU A 70 -8.79 -15.10 -16.85
N THR A 71 -8.53 -14.38 -17.95
CA THR A 71 -7.33 -13.57 -18.12
C THR A 71 -7.50 -12.19 -17.46
N PRO A 72 -6.43 -11.63 -16.85
CA PRO A 72 -6.44 -10.25 -16.37
C PRO A 72 -6.66 -9.28 -17.52
N ILE A 73 -7.42 -8.21 -17.27
CA ILE A 73 -7.56 -7.09 -18.21
C ILE A 73 -6.43 -6.08 -17.99
N ASP A 74 -6.03 -5.89 -16.73
CA ASP A 74 -5.02 -4.90 -16.35
C ASP A 74 -3.61 -5.47 -16.34
N ASP A 75 -2.64 -4.64 -16.76
CA ASP A 75 -1.22 -4.94 -16.68
C ASP A 75 -0.58 -4.12 -15.56
N LEU A 76 -0.41 -4.78 -14.41
CA LEU A 76 0.17 -4.18 -13.22
C LEU A 76 1.58 -3.60 -13.46
N ARG A 77 2.39 -4.19 -14.35
CA ARG A 77 3.75 -3.67 -14.63
C ARG A 77 3.67 -2.37 -15.40
N ARG A 78 2.79 -2.32 -16.41
CA ARG A 78 2.60 -1.11 -17.21
C ARG A 78 2.00 0.02 -16.38
N ASP A 79 1.03 -0.30 -15.53
CA ASP A 79 0.39 0.69 -14.66
C ASP A 79 1.32 1.18 -13.56
N ALA A 80 2.17 0.31 -12.99
CA ALA A 80 3.23 0.73 -12.07
C ALA A 80 4.24 1.68 -12.74
N GLY A 81 4.63 1.41 -14.00
CA GLY A 81 5.50 2.30 -14.77
C GLY A 81 4.87 3.67 -15.03
N ARG A 82 3.60 3.70 -15.44
CA ARG A 82 2.84 4.95 -15.62
C ARG A 82 2.70 5.72 -14.31
N TRP A 83 2.39 5.03 -13.22
CA TRP A 83 2.31 5.62 -11.90
C TRP A 83 3.64 6.25 -11.48
N LEU A 84 4.75 5.54 -11.65
CA LEU A 84 6.08 6.06 -11.32
C LEU A 84 6.41 7.31 -12.14
N LEU A 85 6.09 7.30 -13.43
CA LEU A 85 6.26 8.47 -14.29
C LEU A 85 5.47 9.67 -13.79
N TRP A 86 4.20 9.48 -13.42
CA TRP A 86 3.38 10.54 -12.84
C TRP A 86 3.94 11.06 -11.50
N VAL A 87 4.39 10.16 -10.63
CA VAL A 87 5.03 10.53 -9.36
C VAL A 87 6.28 11.37 -9.60
N THR A 88 7.14 10.98 -10.54
CA THR A 88 8.33 11.75 -10.90
C THR A 88 7.98 13.12 -11.46
N VAL A 89 6.99 13.21 -12.35
CA VAL A 89 6.53 14.49 -12.91
C VAL A 89 5.98 15.42 -11.83
N VAL A 90 5.11 14.91 -10.95
CA VAL A 90 4.48 15.72 -9.90
C VAL A 90 5.51 16.16 -8.86
N LEU A 91 6.27 15.21 -8.29
CA LEU A 91 7.28 15.54 -7.28
C LEU A 91 8.38 16.42 -7.87
N GLY A 92 8.88 16.08 -9.06
CA GLY A 92 9.87 16.88 -9.78
C GLY A 92 9.37 18.28 -10.08
N GLY A 93 8.11 18.43 -10.50
CA GLY A 93 7.48 19.73 -10.70
C GLY A 93 7.39 20.55 -9.42
N THR A 94 6.94 19.94 -8.30
CA THR A 94 6.87 20.66 -7.02
C THR A 94 8.24 21.10 -6.50
N VAL A 95 9.26 20.25 -6.62
CA VAL A 95 10.64 20.59 -6.23
C VAL A 95 11.22 21.64 -7.17
N GLY A 96 10.99 21.51 -8.48
CA GLY A 96 11.45 22.46 -9.49
C GLY A 96 10.85 23.86 -9.31
N ILE A 97 9.55 23.95 -9.03
CA ILE A 97 8.89 25.23 -8.70
C ILE A 97 9.51 25.82 -7.42
N GLY A 98 9.69 25.01 -6.38
CA GLY A 98 10.35 25.46 -5.14
C GLY A 98 11.76 25.99 -5.39
N TRP A 99 12.53 25.32 -6.25
CA TRP A 99 13.87 25.76 -6.62
C TRP A 99 13.85 27.08 -7.42
N LEU A 100 12.94 27.23 -8.39
CA LEU A 100 12.79 28.46 -9.17
C LEU A 100 12.40 29.67 -8.32
N LEU A 101 11.66 29.49 -7.23
CA LEU A 101 11.28 30.56 -6.30
C LEU A 101 12.40 30.93 -5.32
N LEU A 102 13.37 30.03 -5.10
CA LEU A 102 14.51 30.26 -4.22
C LEU A 102 15.71 30.88 -4.93
N VAL A 103 15.70 30.90 -6.27
CA VAL A 103 16.65 31.59 -7.15
C VAL A 103 16.16 33.00 -7.42
#